data_AF-A0A499UD76-F1
#
_entry.id   AF-A0A499UD76-F1
#
_cell.length_a   1.000
_cell.length_b   1.000
_cell.length_c   1.000
_cell.angle_alpha   90.00
_cell.angle_beta   90.00
_cell.angle_gamma   90.00
#
_symmetry.space_group_name_H-M   'P 1'
#
loop_
_entity.id
_entity.type
_entity.pdbx_description
1 polymer ?
#
loop_
_entity_poly.entity_id
_entity_poly.type
_entity_poly.pdbx_seq_one_letter_code
_entity_poly.pdbx_strand_id
1 'polypeptide(L)'
;MAGLTLRGGGGNFGVVTSMEIRLHTVPAVVTGMVLYPLRQAPKVFARLEEILADCPDELTVQTGIINGPDGVPMAMLWPTWSGEPAVGTDPSGPVQRLTRWAPPRWPSSRPVRSRPR
;
A
#
# COMPACT_ATOMS: atom_id res chain seq x y z
N MET A 1 -2.35 -26.42 -22.44
CA MET A 1 -0.97 -26.12 -21.98
C MET A 1 -0.49 -24.70 -22.29
N ALA A 2 -1.21 -23.85 -23.05
CA ALA A 2 -0.78 -22.48 -23.40
C ALA A 2 -1.12 -21.36 -22.36
N GLY A 3 -1.77 -21.68 -21.24
CA GLY A 3 -2.32 -20.67 -20.32
C GLY A 3 -1.35 -20.09 -19.28
N LEU A 4 -0.24 -20.78 -18.98
CA LEU A 4 0.68 -20.39 -17.89
C LEU A 4 1.72 -19.36 -18.33
N THR A 5 2.22 -19.46 -19.57
CA THR A 5 3.28 -18.56 -20.07
C THR A 5 2.79 -17.13 -20.28
N LEU A 6 1.51 -16.94 -20.61
CA LEU A 6 0.91 -15.60 -20.77
C LEU A 6 0.55 -14.91 -19.46
N ARG A 7 0.58 -15.61 -18.31
CA ARG A 7 0.22 -15.08 -16.98
C ARG A 7 1.46 -14.77 -16.13
N GLY A 8 2.47 -14.14 -16.74
CA GLY A 8 3.70 -13.73 -16.07
C GLY A 8 4.98 -13.86 -16.91
N GLY A 9 4.94 -14.50 -18.08
CA GLY A 9 6.12 -14.70 -18.95
C GLY A 9 6.47 -13.53 -19.88
N GLY A 10 5.75 -12.41 -19.79
CA GLY A 10 5.97 -11.21 -20.59
C GLY A 10 5.67 -11.39 -22.09
N GLY A 11 6.24 -10.51 -22.92
CA GLY A 11 5.99 -10.44 -24.37
C GLY A 11 6.72 -11.47 -25.24
N ASN A 12 7.38 -12.47 -24.65
CA ASN A 12 8.19 -13.45 -25.39
C ASN A 12 7.38 -14.38 -26.30
N PHE A 13 6.05 -14.41 -26.12
CA PHE A 13 5.15 -15.37 -26.76
C PHE A 13 4.23 -14.71 -27.81
N GLY A 14 4.52 -13.45 -28.17
CA GLY A 14 3.77 -12.68 -29.16
C GLY A 14 3.03 -11.49 -28.56
N VAL A 15 2.12 -10.92 -29.36
CA VAL A 15 1.34 -9.73 -29.01
C VAL A 15 -0.05 -10.14 -28.54
N VAL A 16 -0.41 -9.81 -27.29
CA VAL A 16 -1.77 -9.98 -26.77
C VAL A 16 -2.64 -8.83 -27.30
N THR A 17 -3.62 -9.14 -28.14
CA THR A 17 -4.53 -8.14 -28.73
C THR A 17 -5.84 -7.99 -27.95
N SER A 18 -6.16 -8.93 -27.06
CA SER A 18 -7.35 -8.87 -26.19
C SER A 18 -7.13 -9.69 -24.90
N MET A 19 -7.82 -9.31 -23.82
CA MET A 19 -7.79 -10.01 -22.53
C MET A 19 -9.15 -9.92 -21.84
N GLU A 20 -9.59 -11.03 -21.26
CA GLU A 20 -10.74 -11.09 -20.38
C GLU A 20 -10.27 -11.17 -18.92
N ILE A 21 -10.84 -10.34 -18.04
CA ILE A 21 -10.52 -10.30 -16.61
C ILE A 21 -11.77 -10.50 -15.76
N ARG A 22 -11.61 -11.23 -14.66
CA ARG A 22 -12.63 -11.30 -13.62
C ARG A 22 -12.60 -10.02 -12.78
N LEU A 23 -13.75 -9.38 -12.63
CA LEU A 23 -13.89 -8.21 -11.76
C LEU A 23 -14.23 -8.66 -10.33
N HIS A 24 -13.71 -7.91 -9.36
CA HIS A 24 -13.97 -8.10 -7.93
C HIS A 24 -14.58 -6.82 -7.36
N THR A 25 -15.64 -6.96 -6.56
CA THR A 25 -16.24 -5.82 -5.86
C THR A 25 -15.33 -5.39 -4.71
N VAL A 26 -14.92 -4.13 -4.71
CA VAL A 26 -14.14 -3.51 -3.62
C VAL A 26 -15.00 -2.39 -3.01
N PRO A 27 -15.52 -2.56 -1.78
CA PRO A 27 -16.48 -1.60 -1.20
C PRO A 27 -15.91 -0.20 -1.01
N ALA A 28 -14.65 -0.11 -0.58
CA ALA A 28 -13.90 1.14 -0.49
C ALA A 28 -12.40 0.85 -0.53
N VAL A 29 -11.64 1.88 -0.91
CA VAL A 29 -10.20 1.94 -0.69
C VAL A 29 -9.90 3.04 0.32
N VAL A 30 -9.15 2.70 1.36
CA VAL A 30 -8.66 3.66 2.37
C VAL A 30 -7.14 3.64 2.34
N THR A 31 -6.51 4.76 2.00
CA THR A 31 -5.07 4.81 1.75
C THR A 31 -4.48 6.13 2.18
N GLY A 32 -3.20 6.12 2.56
CA GLY A 32 -2.46 7.33 2.95
C GLY A 32 -0.96 7.11 2.90
N MET A 33 -0.20 8.19 2.83
CA MET A 33 1.26 8.14 2.78
C MET A 33 1.86 8.61 4.11
N VAL A 34 2.84 7.86 4.61
CA VAL A 34 3.60 8.20 5.82
C VAL A 34 5.08 8.26 5.47
N LEU A 35 5.73 9.36 5.85
CA LEU A 35 7.14 9.60 5.57
C LEU A 35 7.94 9.70 6.87
N TYR A 36 9.01 8.91 6.94
CA TYR A 36 9.97 8.88 8.03
C TYR A 36 11.33 9.38 7.56
N PRO A 37 12.11 10.08 8.40
CA PRO A 37 13.50 10.37 8.09
C PRO A 37 14.27 9.08 7.80
N LEU A 38 15.16 9.08 6.81
CA LEU A 38 15.91 7.87 6.41
C LEU A 38 16.60 7.15 7.58
N ARG A 39 17.13 7.89 8.56
CA ARG A 39 17.77 7.31 9.77
C ARG A 39 16.84 6.39 10.58
N GLN A 40 15.52 6.50 10.43
CA GLN A 40 14.54 5.67 11.11
C GLN A 40 14.15 4.43 10.29
N ALA A 41 14.58 4.32 9.03
CA ALA A 41 14.20 3.23 8.13
C ALA A 41 14.38 1.82 8.73
N PRO A 42 15.51 1.48 9.40
CA PRO A 42 15.66 0.15 10.00
C PRO A 42 14.57 -0.18 11.02
N LYS A 43 14.25 0.79 11.89
CA LYS A 43 13.21 0.64 12.92
C LYS A 43 11.81 0.58 12.30
N VAL A 44 11.56 1.35 11.25
CA VAL A 44 10.26 1.40 10.57
C VAL A 44 9.99 0.08 9.85
N PHE A 45 10.96 -0.46 9.10
CA PHE A 45 10.78 -1.70 8.37
C PHE A 45 10.72 -2.94 9.28
N ALA A 46 11.49 -2.98 10.36
CA ALA A 46 11.37 -4.05 11.36
C ALA A 46 9.96 -4.08 11.99
N ARG A 47 9.40 -2.91 12.35
CA ARG A 47 8.03 -2.84 12.87
C ARG A 47 6.96 -3.13 11.81
N LEU A 48 7.22 -2.77 10.56
CA LEU A 48 6.32 -3.12 9.46
C LEU A 48 6.22 -4.64 9.32
N GLU A 49 7.36 -5.34 9.37
CA GLU A 49 7.41 -6.81 9.34
C GLU A 49 6.56 -7.43 10.46
N GLU A 50 6.68 -6.94 11.70
CA GLU A 50 5.85 -7.36 12.83
C GLU A 50 4.34 -7.14 12.58
N ILE A 51 3.95 -6.03 11.94
CA ILE A 51 2.54 -5.76 11.62
C ILE A 51 2.02 -6.66 10.50
N LEU A 52 2.84 -6.88 9.47
CA LEU A 52 2.43 -7.63 8.29
C LEU A 52 2.34 -9.14 8.55
N ALA A 53 3.01 -9.65 9.59
CA ALA A 53 2.98 -11.06 9.95
C ALA A 53 1.55 -11.61 10.16
N ASP A 54 0.66 -10.81 10.76
CA ASP A 54 -0.72 -11.19 11.11
C ASP A 54 -1.76 -10.24 10.49
N CYS A 55 -1.41 -9.51 9.42
CA CYS A 55 -2.37 -8.61 8.79
C CYS A 55 -3.32 -9.35 7.85
N PRO A 56 -4.58 -8.91 7.74
CA PRO A 56 -5.52 -9.49 6.79
C PRO A 56 -5.17 -9.06 5.34
N ASP A 57 -5.59 -9.88 4.37
CA ASP A 57 -5.27 -9.73 2.93
C ASP A 57 -5.72 -8.38 2.34
N GLU A 58 -6.71 -7.72 2.94
CA GLU A 58 -7.20 -6.41 2.50
C GLU A 58 -6.17 -5.29 2.72
N LEU A 59 -5.15 -5.49 3.57
CA LEU A 59 -4.08 -4.52 3.79
C LEU A 59 -2.86 -4.82 2.91
N THR A 60 -2.56 -3.90 2.01
CA THR A 60 -1.28 -3.85 1.29
C THR A 60 -0.48 -2.64 1.75
N VAL A 61 0.83 -2.79 1.98
CA VAL A 61 1.72 -1.66 2.28
C VAL A 61 2.80 -1.59 1.22
N GLN A 62 2.77 -0.53 0.40
CA GLN A 62 3.90 -0.24 -0.49
C GLN A 62 4.98 0.50 0.31
N THR A 63 6.23 0.12 0.10
CA THR A 63 7.39 0.71 0.77
C THR A 63 8.39 1.25 -0.23
N GLY A 64 9.13 2.29 0.15
CA GLY A 64 10.25 2.76 -0.67
C GLY A 64 11.15 3.75 0.06
N ILE A 65 12.28 4.06 -0.56
CA ILE A 65 13.08 5.24 -0.22
C ILE A 65 12.85 6.28 -1.31
N ILE A 66 12.37 7.45 -0.92
CA ILE A 66 12.05 8.55 -1.84
C ILE A 66 12.73 9.83 -1.38
N ASN A 67 12.88 10.81 -2.27
CA ASN A 67 13.25 12.16 -1.87
C ASN A 67 12.00 12.93 -1.43
N GLY A 68 12.08 13.60 -0.28
CA GLY A 68 11.07 14.55 0.16
C GLY A 68 11.02 15.79 -0.73
N PRO A 69 10.02 16.67 -0.56
CA PRO A 69 9.91 17.92 -1.31
C PRO A 69 11.13 18.84 -1.16
N ASP A 70 11.88 18.70 -0.06
CA ASP A 70 13.12 19.39 0.26
C ASP A 70 14.38 18.68 -0.29
N GLY A 71 14.21 17.60 -1.04
CA GLY A 71 15.30 16.78 -1.59
C GLY A 71 15.94 15.83 -0.57
N VAL A 72 15.44 15.77 0.67
CA VAL A 72 16.02 14.92 1.71
C VAL A 72 15.48 13.49 1.57
N PRO A 73 16.34 12.45 1.57
CA PRO A 73 15.88 11.06 1.52
C PRO A 73 15.00 10.67 2.72
N MET A 74 13.91 9.96 2.44
CA MET A 74 12.89 9.53 3.38
C MET A 74 12.49 8.08 3.14
N ALA A 75 12.17 7.35 4.22
CA ALA A 75 11.49 6.08 4.11
C ALA A 75 9.97 6.33 4.00
N MET A 76 9.37 5.73 2.98
CA MET A 76 7.94 5.84 2.67
C MET A 76 7.24 4.54 3.03
N LEU A 77 6.13 4.67 3.76
CA LEU A 77 5.10 3.65 3.85
C LEU A 77 3.81 4.19 3.21
N TRP A 78 3.18 3.37 2.38
CA TRP A 78 1.90 3.68 1.75
C TRP A 78 0.90 2.53 1.99
N PRO A 79 0.30 2.48 3.20
CA PRO A 79 -0.76 1.54 3.49
C PRO A 79 -2.02 1.79 2.65
N THR A 80 -2.60 0.71 2.17
CA THR A 80 -3.82 0.69 1.37
C THR A 80 -4.71 -0.46 1.84
N TRP A 81 -5.87 -0.11 2.36
CA TRP A 81 -6.94 -1.04 2.72
C TRP A 81 -7.95 -1.14 1.59
N SER A 82 -8.23 -2.36 1.12
CA SER A 82 -9.21 -2.64 0.05
C SER A 82 -10.35 -3.49 0.60
N GLY A 83 -11.29 -2.87 1.31
CA GLY A 83 -12.32 -3.61 2.04
C GLY A 83 -13.33 -2.71 2.72
N GLU A 84 -13.90 -3.17 3.83
CA GLU A 84 -14.91 -2.42 4.58
C GLU A 84 -14.36 -1.08 5.09
N PRO A 85 -14.95 0.07 4.71
CA PRO A 85 -14.45 1.39 5.12
C PRO A 85 -14.42 1.61 6.63
N ALA A 86 -15.31 1.00 7.41
CA ALA A 86 -15.26 1.11 8.87
C ALA A 86 -13.94 0.55 9.43
N VAL A 87 -13.47 -0.59 8.91
CA VAL A 87 -12.19 -1.20 9.32
C VAL A 87 -11.00 -0.38 8.86
N GLY A 88 -11.02 0.10 7.60
CA GLY A 88 -9.91 0.87 7.04
C GLY A 88 -9.71 2.25 7.69
N THR A 89 -10.78 2.85 8.22
CA THR A 89 -10.74 4.18 8.87
C THR A 89 -10.65 4.13 10.39
N ASP A 90 -10.83 2.94 11.00
CA ASP A 90 -10.75 2.75 12.44
C ASP A 90 -9.41 3.29 12.98
N PRO A 91 -9.43 4.21 13.96
CA PRO A 91 -8.22 4.70 14.61
C PRO A 91 -7.34 3.58 15.14
N SER A 92 -7.87 2.46 15.62
CA SER A 92 -7.12 1.26 16.05
C SER A 92 -6.79 0.30 14.90
N GLY A 93 -7.38 0.52 13.73
CA GLY A 93 -7.33 -0.34 12.57
C GLY A 93 -5.98 -0.42 11.86
N PRO A 94 -5.85 -1.35 10.90
CA PRO A 94 -4.58 -1.74 10.28
C PRO A 94 -3.83 -0.57 9.63
N VAL A 95 -4.54 0.32 8.92
CA VAL A 95 -3.94 1.50 8.27
C VAL A 95 -3.38 2.48 9.30
N GLN A 96 -4.10 2.70 10.40
CA GLN A 96 -3.74 3.72 11.39
C GLN A 96 -2.65 3.27 12.37
N ARG A 97 -2.45 1.96 12.56
CA ARG A 97 -1.29 1.46 13.32
C ARG A 97 0.04 1.91 12.71
N LEU A 98 0.08 2.07 11.39
CA LEU A 98 1.26 2.48 10.63
C LEU A 98 1.53 3.98 10.66
N THR A 99 0.59 4.82 11.11
CA THR A 99 0.74 6.28 11.11
C THR A 99 1.32 6.84 12.41
N ARG A 100 1.48 6.01 13.46
CA ARG A 100 1.76 6.46 14.84
C ARG A 100 3.22 6.39 15.32
N TRP A 101 4.15 5.89 14.52
CA TRP A 101 5.50 5.57 15.02
C TRP A 101 6.50 6.73 15.05
N ALA A 102 6.20 7.82 14.36
CA ALA A 102 6.87 9.11 14.46
C ALA A 102 5.88 10.16 13.96
N PRO A 103 5.91 11.40 14.47
CA PRO A 103 5.12 12.46 13.87
C PRO A 103 5.52 12.57 12.39
N PRO A 104 4.57 12.48 11.45
CA PRO A 104 4.90 12.60 10.05
C PRO A 104 5.50 13.99 9.83
N ARG A 105 6.63 14.06 9.12
CA ARG A 105 7.29 15.36 8.82
C ARG A 105 6.44 16.26 7.92
N TRP A 106 5.42 15.71 7.30
CA TRP A 106 4.48 16.37 6.42
C TRP A 106 3.07 16.11 6.95
N PRO A 107 2.09 17.03 6.82
CA PRO A 107 0.70 16.73 7.15
C PRO A 107 0.32 15.42 6.46
N SER A 108 0.03 14.39 7.25
CA SER A 108 -0.46 13.11 6.74
C SER A 108 -1.62 13.44 5.80
N SER A 109 -1.53 13.04 4.54
CA SER A 109 -2.71 13.04 3.69
C SER A 109 -3.76 12.22 4.44
N ARG A 110 -4.86 12.88 4.84
CA ARG A 110 -5.98 12.16 5.47
C ARG A 110 -6.30 10.97 4.56
N PRO A 111 -6.58 9.79 5.12
CA PRO A 111 -6.86 8.65 4.29
C PRO A 111 -7.91 9.00 3.25
N VAL A 112 -7.54 8.92 1.97
CA VAL A 112 -8.43 9.29 0.87
C VAL A 112 -9.36 8.11 0.66
N ARG A 113 -10.66 8.34 0.85
CA ARG A 113 -11.71 7.35 0.59
C ARG A 113 -12.17 7.49 -0.86
N SER A 114 -11.92 6.50 -1.70
CA SER A 114 -12.67 6.39 -2.95
C SER A 114 -14.10 5.93 -2.62
N ARG A 115 -15.12 6.59 -3.18
CA ARG A 115 -16.48 6.05 -3.20
C ARG A 115 -16.62 5.18 -4.45
N PRO A 116 -17.28 4.00 -4.41
CA PRO A 116 -17.73 3.36 -5.63
C PRO A 116 -18.65 4.34 -6.39
N ARG A 117 -18.53 4.36 -7.72
CA ARG A 117 -19.49 5.08 -8.59
C ARG A 117 -20.83 4.34 -8.61
#